data_AF-A0A3D1J460-F1
#
_entry.id   AF-A0A3D1J460-F1
#
_cell.length_a   1.000
_cell.length_b   1.000
_cell.length_c   1.000
_cell.angle_alpha   90.00
_cell.angle_beta   90.00
_cell.angle_gamma   90.00
#
_symmetry.space_group_name_H-M   'P 1'
#
loop_
_entity.id
_entity.type
_entity.pdbx_description
1 polymer ?
#
loop_
_entity_poly.entity_id
_entity_poly.type
_entity_poly.pdbx_seq_one_letter_code
_entity_poly.pdbx_strand_id
1 'polypeptide(L)'
;MCPTRRTSLRARYLIPLLLTSSLLAACGGGGGGGSSSTAAAPPPPQVSLAQQATDGFNQFNLRRQQVGLSTLSRNAFVDTAAQGHSNYQALNDTITHTQTVGKPGF
;
A
#
# COMPACT_ATOMS: atom_id res chain seq x y z
N MET A 1 -17.89 39.70 33.84
CA MET A 1 -18.29 39.92 32.43
C MET A 1 -17.06 40.35 31.64
N CYS A 2 -16.60 39.52 30.70
CA CYS A 2 -15.60 39.88 29.68
C CYS A 2 -15.93 39.05 28.42
N PRO A 3 -16.31 39.65 27.28
CA PRO A 3 -16.63 38.88 26.09
C PRO A 3 -15.36 38.67 25.25
N THR A 4 -14.80 37.45 25.28
CA THR A 4 -13.71 37.08 24.36
C THR A 4 -14.23 36.66 22.99
N ARG A 5 -13.87 37.49 22.01
CA ARG A 5 -14.02 37.44 20.55
C ARG A 5 -13.53 36.11 19.93
N ARG A 6 -14.40 35.10 19.83
CA ARG A 6 -14.09 33.77 19.22
C ARG A 6 -14.53 33.59 17.75
N THR A 7 -15.16 34.58 17.14
CA THR A 7 -15.82 34.43 15.82
C THR A 7 -14.92 34.57 14.60
N SER A 8 -13.72 35.18 14.70
CA SER A 8 -12.91 35.53 13.51
C SER A 8 -11.97 34.42 12.99
N LEU A 9 -11.55 33.46 13.82
CA LEU A 9 -10.62 32.41 13.36
C LEU A 9 -11.31 31.31 12.54
N ARG A 10 -12.57 30.96 12.85
CA ARG A 10 -13.31 29.92 12.11
C ARG A 10 -13.56 30.31 10.65
N ALA A 11 -13.86 31.60 10.39
CA ALA A 11 -14.08 32.10 9.04
C ALA A 11 -12.81 32.10 8.18
N ARG A 12 -11.62 32.28 8.77
CA ARG A 12 -10.34 32.32 8.04
C ARG A 12 -9.89 30.97 7.51
N TYR A 13 -10.27 29.88 8.17
CA TYR A 13 -9.94 28.52 7.73
C TYR A 13 -11.06 27.86 6.89
N LEU A 14 -12.27 28.40 6.92
CA LEU A 14 -13.37 27.95 6.06
C LEU A 14 -13.13 28.29 4.58
N ILE A 15 -12.51 29.43 4.28
CA ILE A 15 -12.21 29.86 2.91
C ILE A 15 -11.21 28.91 2.22
N PRO A 16 -10.02 28.58 2.79
CA PRO A 16 -9.11 27.64 2.13
C PRO A 16 -9.65 26.20 2.06
N LEU A 17 -10.49 25.77 3.01
CA LEU A 17 -11.10 24.43 3.00
C LEU A 17 -12.12 24.25 1.85
N LEU A 18 -12.89 25.29 1.54
CA LEU A 18 -13.82 25.28 0.41
C LEU A 18 -13.09 25.30 -0.94
N LEU A 19 -12.01 26.08 -1.07
CA LEU A 19 -11.24 26.16 -2.33
C LEU A 19 -10.62 24.81 -2.72
N THR A 20 -10.13 24.01 -1.75
CA THR A 20 -9.54 22.70 -2.07
C THR A 20 -10.56 21.68 -2.58
N SER A 21 -11.84 21.78 -2.19
CA SER A 21 -12.87 20.86 -2.65
C SER A 21 -13.30 21.13 -4.10
N SER A 22 -13.22 22.39 -4.56
CA SER A 22 -13.61 22.77 -5.94
C SER A 22 -12.58 22.34 -6.99
N LEU A 23 -11.30 22.23 -6.62
CA LEU A 23 -10.23 21.78 -7.53
C LEU A 23 -10.36 20.29 -7.87
N LEU A 24 -10.96 19.47 -7.00
CA LEU A 24 -11.12 18.03 -7.20
C LEU A 24 -12.33 17.68 -8.09
N ALA A 25 -13.34 18.56 -8.16
CA ALA A 25 -14.54 18.34 -8.97
C ALA A 25 -14.36 18.65 -10.47
N ALA A 26 -13.24 19.25 -10.87
CA ALA A 26 -12.98 19.66 -12.26
C ALA A 26 -12.40 18.56 -13.16
N CYS A 27 -12.14 17.35 -12.63
CA CYS A 27 -11.79 16.17 -13.43
C CYS A 27 -12.98 15.20 -13.50
N GLY A 28 -14.10 15.63 -14.07
CA GLY A 28 -15.27 14.77 -14.20
C GLY A 28 -16.46 15.43 -14.90
N GLY A 29 -16.33 15.73 -16.19
CA GLY A 29 -17.45 16.26 -16.98
C GLY A 29 -17.25 16.09 -18.47
N GLY A 30 -17.85 15.03 -19.04
CA GLY A 30 -17.91 14.79 -20.49
C GLY A 30 -19.15 13.98 -20.83
N GLY A 31 -20.30 14.65 -21.00
CA GLY A 31 -21.54 14.06 -21.49
C GLY A 31 -21.61 14.18 -23.01
N GLY A 32 -21.26 13.11 -23.72
CA GLY A 32 -21.43 12.98 -25.17
C GLY A 32 -22.19 11.69 -25.47
N GLY A 33 -23.41 11.82 -25.98
CA GLY A 33 -24.24 10.70 -26.40
C GLY A 33 -23.59 9.94 -27.56
N GLY A 34 -22.97 8.82 -27.24
CA GLY A 34 -22.50 7.82 -28.19
C GLY A 34 -22.45 6.51 -27.43
N SER A 35 -23.04 5.44 -28.00
CA SER A 35 -23.02 4.08 -27.47
C SER A 35 -21.56 3.64 -27.27
N SER A 36 -21.02 4.00 -26.11
CA SER A 36 -19.67 3.69 -25.70
C SER A 36 -19.78 2.32 -25.07
N SER A 37 -19.29 1.31 -25.75
CA SER A 37 -18.94 0.06 -25.09
C SER A 37 -18.12 0.45 -23.86
N THR A 38 -18.62 0.06 -22.68
CA THR A 38 -17.86 0.20 -21.44
C THR A 38 -16.59 -0.63 -21.61
N ALA A 39 -15.50 0.02 -22.03
CA ALA A 39 -14.19 -0.58 -22.06
C ALA A 39 -13.91 -1.06 -20.63
N ALA A 40 -13.72 -2.37 -20.48
CA ALA A 40 -13.34 -2.94 -19.20
C ALA A 40 -12.08 -2.21 -18.71
N ALA A 41 -12.09 -1.79 -17.44
CA ALA A 41 -10.91 -1.21 -16.83
C ALA A 41 -9.73 -2.18 -17.02
N PRO A 42 -8.53 -1.70 -17.41
CA PRO A 42 -7.39 -2.57 -17.55
C PRO A 42 -7.15 -3.32 -16.23
N PRO A 43 -6.78 -4.61 -16.27
CA PRO A 43 -6.46 -5.35 -15.06
C PRO A 43 -5.37 -4.62 -14.29
N PRO A 44 -5.37 -4.67 -12.94
CA PRO A 44 -4.31 -4.06 -12.16
C PRO A 44 -2.96 -4.65 -12.58
N PRO A 45 -1.88 -3.85 -12.52
CA PRO A 45 -0.55 -4.33 -12.86
C PRO A 45 -0.22 -5.58 -12.03
N GLN A 46 0.12 -6.65 -12.73
CA GLN A 46 0.52 -7.92 -12.11
C GLN A 46 1.93 -7.72 -11.56
N VAL A 47 2.08 -7.63 -10.23
CA VAL A 47 3.40 -7.65 -9.61
C VAL A 47 3.91 -9.08 -9.54
N SER A 48 5.11 -9.33 -10.03
CA SER A 48 5.75 -10.64 -9.86
C SER A 48 6.08 -10.88 -8.38
N LEU A 49 6.17 -12.16 -7.99
CA LEU A 49 6.56 -12.53 -6.63
C LEU A 49 7.94 -11.98 -6.25
N ALA A 50 8.86 -11.92 -7.23
CA ALA A 50 10.18 -11.33 -7.07
C ALA A 50 10.14 -9.82 -6.78
N GLN A 51 9.23 -9.09 -7.46
CA GLN A 51 8.99 -7.68 -7.18
C GLN A 51 8.40 -7.49 -5.78
N GLN A 52 7.42 -8.32 -5.39
CA GLN A 52 6.82 -8.24 -4.06
C GLN A 52 7.83 -8.48 -2.92
N ALA A 53 8.73 -9.45 -3.06
CA ALA A 53 9.81 -9.69 -2.10
C ALA A 53 10.78 -8.50 -2.00
N THR A 54 11.11 -7.88 -3.14
CA THR A 54 11.98 -6.71 -3.20
C THR A 54 11.34 -5.48 -2.55
N ASP A 55 10.08 -5.23 -2.87
CA ASP A 55 9.31 -4.12 -2.29
C ASP A 55 9.18 -4.30 -0.78
N GLY A 56 8.84 -5.50 -0.30
CA GLY A 56 8.75 -5.81 1.13
C GLY A 56 10.05 -5.54 1.88
N PHE A 57 11.20 -5.96 1.33
CA PHE A 57 12.50 -5.69 1.95
C PHE A 57 12.84 -4.19 2.00
N ASN A 58 12.56 -3.47 0.91
CA ASN A 58 12.80 -2.03 0.84
C ASN A 58 11.93 -1.27 1.84
N GLN A 59 10.65 -1.63 1.96
CA GLN A 59 9.72 -1.07 2.94
C GLN A 59 10.14 -1.36 4.38
N PHE A 60 10.67 -2.56 4.64
CA PHE A 60 11.21 -2.92 5.95
C PHE A 60 12.41 -2.04 6.32
N ASN A 61 13.37 -1.86 5.40
CA ASN A 61 14.52 -0.99 5.63
C ASN A 61 14.14 0.49 5.76
N LEU A 62 13.13 0.96 5.01
CA LEU A 62 12.57 2.30 5.17
C LEU A 62 12.05 2.50 6.60
N ARG A 63 11.26 1.55 7.13
CA ARG A 63 10.72 1.61 8.49
C ARG A 63 11.83 1.56 9.55
N ARG A 64 12.92 0.81 9.31
CA ARG A 64 14.09 0.80 10.21
C ARG A 64 14.75 2.18 10.28
N GLN A 65 14.97 2.82 9.14
CA GLN A 65 15.56 4.16 9.10
C GLN A 65 14.68 5.21 9.78
N GLN A 66 13.35 5.11 9.62
CA GLN A 66 12.39 6.01 10.27
C GLN A 66 12.48 6.00 11.81
N VAL A 67 13.00 4.92 12.40
CA VAL A 67 13.21 4.79 13.86
C VAL A 67 14.69 4.80 14.26
N GLY A 68 15.57 5.29 13.38
CA GLY A 68 17.00 5.48 13.69
C GLY A 68 17.84 4.21 13.67
N LEU A 69 17.33 3.10 13.13
CA LEU A 69 18.10 1.86 12.97
C LEU A 69 18.81 1.83 11.61
N SER A 70 20.02 1.25 11.60
CA SER A 70 20.75 0.98 10.36
C SER A 70 19.97 0.01 9.46
N THR A 71 20.13 0.14 8.13
CA THR A 71 19.54 -0.81 7.18
C THR A 71 20.19 -2.18 7.26
N LEU A 72 19.43 -3.21 6.90
CA LEU A 72 19.97 -4.54 6.68
C LEU A 72 20.47 -4.69 5.23
N SER A 73 21.47 -5.54 5.05
CA SER A 73 21.88 -6.04 3.73
C SER A 73 21.10 -7.29 3.35
N ARG A 74 20.81 -7.47 2.06
CA ARG A 74 20.14 -8.69 1.55
C ARG A 74 21.06 -9.89 1.69
N ASN A 75 20.46 -11.05 2.02
CA ASN A 75 21.16 -12.32 2.06
C ASN A 75 20.40 -13.35 1.22
N ALA A 76 21.05 -13.85 0.16
CA ALA A 76 20.43 -14.78 -0.77
C ALA A 76 20.00 -16.10 -0.12
N PHE A 77 20.72 -16.60 0.89
CA PHE A 77 20.32 -17.81 1.61
C PHE A 77 19.01 -17.61 2.37
N VAL A 78 18.80 -16.42 2.95
CA VAL A 78 17.56 -16.08 3.65
C VAL A 78 16.41 -15.93 2.66
N ASP A 79 16.65 -15.31 1.50
CA ASP A 79 15.64 -15.18 0.44
C ASP A 79 15.17 -16.56 -0.06
N THR A 80 16.11 -17.48 -0.32
CA THR A 80 15.79 -18.86 -0.73
C THR A 80 15.01 -19.61 0.34
N ALA A 81 15.44 -19.53 1.61
CA ALA A 81 14.76 -20.19 2.72
C ALA A 81 13.33 -19.66 2.93
N ALA A 82 13.13 -18.34 2.87
CA ALA A 82 11.82 -17.72 3.01
C ALA A 82 10.86 -18.10 1.88
N GLN A 83 11.36 -18.17 0.64
CA GLN A 83 10.57 -18.62 -0.50
C GLN A 83 10.18 -20.10 -0.35
N GLY A 84 11.14 -20.96 0.02
CA GLY A 84 10.88 -22.38 0.28
C GLY A 84 9.84 -22.59 1.38
N HIS A 85 9.94 -21.83 2.48
CA HIS A 85 8.99 -21.90 3.59
C HIS A 85 7.58 -21.40 3.20
N SER A 86 7.50 -20.34 2.38
CA SER A 86 6.23 -19.86 1.83
C SER A 86 5.57 -20.89 0.91
N ASN A 87 6.37 -21.56 0.08
CA ASN A 87 5.88 -22.63 -0.80
C ASN A 87 5.36 -23.83 0.00
N TYR A 88 6.07 -24.26 1.04
CA TYR A 88 5.61 -25.31 1.94
C TYR A 88 4.26 -24.95 2.58
N GLN A 89 4.13 -23.73 3.10
CA GLN A 89 2.89 -23.25 3.72
C GLN A 89 1.73 -23.25 2.72
N ALA A 90 1.98 -22.80 1.49
CA ALA A 90 0.99 -22.83 0.41
C ALA A 90 0.59 -24.26 -0.01
N LEU A 91 1.56 -25.19 -0.11
CA LEU A 91 1.29 -26.60 -0.48
C LEU A 91 0.56 -27.39 0.62
N ASN A 92 0.56 -26.90 1.85
CA ASN A 92 0.00 -27.59 3.02
C ASN A 92 -1.16 -26.82 3.67
N ASP A 93 -1.67 -25.78 3.01
CA ASP A 93 -2.77 -24.92 3.48
C ASP A 93 -2.63 -24.51 4.96
N THR A 94 -1.42 -24.09 5.35
CA THR A 94 -1.08 -23.80 6.75
C THR A 94 -0.26 -22.54 6.89
N ILE A 95 -0.37 -21.88 8.04
CA ILE A 95 0.50 -20.79 8.47
C ILE A 95 1.21 -21.21 9.75
N THR A 96 2.53 -21.36 9.70
CA THR A 96 3.32 -21.94 10.80
C THR A 96 4.76 -21.46 10.75
N HIS A 97 5.47 -21.57 11.87
CA HIS A 97 6.92 -21.32 11.95
C HIS A 97 7.76 -22.58 11.71
N THR A 98 7.14 -23.77 11.69
CA THR A 98 7.85 -25.05 11.62
C THR A 98 7.37 -25.88 10.45
N GLN A 99 8.27 -26.65 9.85
CA GLN A 99 7.93 -27.63 8.81
C GLN A 99 8.01 -29.05 9.37
N THR A 100 7.22 -29.97 8.81
CA THR A 100 7.16 -31.37 9.24
C THR A 100 7.75 -32.26 8.16
N VAL A 101 8.75 -33.08 8.53
CA VAL A 101 9.35 -34.07 7.63
C VAL A 101 8.26 -34.96 7.04
N GLY A 102 8.32 -35.18 5.72
CA GLY A 102 7.36 -36.03 5.00
C GLY A 102 6.12 -35.30 4.48
N LYS A 103 5.95 -34.00 4.78
CA LYS A 103 4.95 -33.17 4.12
C LYS A 103 5.48 -32.58 2.80
N PRO A 104 4.60 -32.34 1.80
CA PRO A 104 5.02 -31.74 0.53
C PRO A 104 5.83 -30.46 0.71
N GLY A 105 6.99 -30.37 0.06
CA GLY A 105 7.87 -29.19 0.10
C GLY A 105 8.77 -29.06 1.34
N PHE A 106 8.92 -30.11 2.15
CA PHE A 106 9.97 -30.22 3.19
C PHE A 106 11.33 -30.58 2.58
#